data_AF-K1HBT9-F1
#
_entry.id   AF-K1HBT9-F1
#
_cell.length_a   1.000
_cell.length_b   1.000
_cell.length_c   1.000
_cell.angle_alpha   90.00
_cell.angle_beta   90.00
_cell.angle_gamma   90.00
#
_symmetry.space_group_name_H-M   'P 1'
#
loop_
_entity.id
_entity.type
_entity.pdbx_description
1 polymer ?
#
loop_
_entity_poly.entity_id
_entity_poly.type
_entity_poly.pdbx_seq_one_letter_code
_entity_poly.pdbx_strand_id
1 'polypeptide(L)'
;MTDLEKAQKSIWKIYKEYCLECKKLETPYEVGLDGFKNYKEKKELTSKMLSDVNNIKKKYNIENLEISAKDLFEFEKKLFEK
;
A
#
# COMPACT_ATOMS: atom_id res chain seq x y z
N MET A 1 10.57 -18.40 -12.57
CA MET A 1 9.98 -17.16 -12.04
C MET A 1 10.84 -16.00 -12.50
N THR A 2 10.30 -15.12 -13.34
CA THR A 2 11.00 -13.95 -13.89
C THR A 2 11.27 -12.92 -12.79
N ASP A 3 12.17 -11.97 -13.05
CA ASP A 3 12.44 -10.87 -12.12
C ASP A 3 11.24 -9.94 -11.96
N LEU A 4 10.42 -9.79 -13.01
CA LEU A 4 9.12 -9.12 -12.96
C LEU A 4 8.17 -9.80 -11.95
N GLU A 5 8.03 -11.13 -12.03
CA GLU A 5 7.16 -11.89 -11.12
C GLU A 5 7.65 -11.81 -9.67
N LYS A 6 8.96 -11.84 -9.43
CA LYS A 6 9.55 -11.68 -8.09
C LYS A 6 9.26 -10.30 -7.51
N ALA A 7 9.40 -9.26 -8.33
CA ALA A 7 9.14 -7.88 -7.91
C ALA A 7 7.66 -7.66 -7.62
N GLN A 8 6.76 -8.12 -8.49
CA GLN A 8 5.32 -8.04 -8.28
C GLN A 8 4.90 -8.74 -6.98
N LYS A 9 5.39 -9.96 -6.73
CA LYS A 9 5.13 -10.67 -5.45
C LYS A 9 5.62 -9.87 -4.24
N SER A 10 6.80 -9.26 -4.33
CA SER A 10 7.36 -8.45 -3.24
C SER A 10 6.53 -7.20 -2.99
N ILE A 11 6.06 -6.53 -4.04
CA ILE A 11 5.23 -5.34 -3.95
C ILE A 11 3.85 -5.66 -3.36
N TRP A 12 3.22 -6.76 -3.77
CA TRP A 12 1.97 -7.20 -3.16
C TRP A 12 2.12 -7.51 -1.66
N LYS A 13 3.27 -8.04 -1.23
CA LYS A 13 3.57 -8.25 0.19
C LYS A 13 3.68 -6.92 0.95
N ILE A 14 4.43 -5.96 0.40
CA ILE A 14 4.56 -4.60 0.96
C ILE A 14 3.17 -3.94 1.06
N TYR A 15 2.37 -4.03 -0.01
CA TYR A 15 1.03 -3.46 -0.03
C TYR A 15 0.10 -4.10 1.00
N LYS A 16 0.15 -5.43 1.15
CA LYS A 16 -0.57 -6.14 2.21
C LYS A 16 -0.25 -5.61 3.61
N GLU A 17 1.04 -5.48 3.91
CA GLU A 17 1.51 -4.96 5.20
C GLU A 17 1.03 -3.53 5.42
N TYR A 18 1.14 -2.68 4.39
CA TYR A 18 0.60 -1.32 4.41
C TYR A 18 -0.90 -1.27 4.72
N CYS A 19 -1.73 -2.07 4.04
CA CYS A 19 -3.17 -2.11 4.27
C CYS A 19 -3.49 -2.53 5.72
N LEU A 20 -2.78 -3.53 6.26
CA LEU A 20 -2.97 -3.99 7.64
C LEU A 20 -2.60 -2.91 8.67
N GLU A 21 -1.50 -2.19 8.48
CA GLU A 21 -1.12 -1.07 9.36
C GLU A 21 -2.12 0.09 9.25
N CYS A 22 -2.58 0.42 8.05
CA CYS A 22 -3.64 1.42 7.84
C CYS A 22 -4.94 1.04 8.57
N LYS A 23 -5.28 -0.26 8.60
CA LYS A 23 -6.47 -0.76 9.31
C LYS A 23 -6.37 -0.57 10.82
N LYS A 24 -5.20 -0.80 11.41
CA LYS A 24 -4.96 -0.58 12.85
C LYS A 24 -5.10 0.89 13.24
N LEU A 25 -4.79 1.79 12.30
CA LEU A 25 -4.90 3.23 12.51
C LEU A 25 -6.31 3.75 12.21
N GLU A 26 -7.29 2.94 11.77
CA GLU A 26 -8.64 3.44 11.50
C GLU A 26 -9.25 4.09 12.75
N THR A 27 -9.49 5.39 12.64
CA THR A 27 -10.21 6.17 13.65
C THR A 27 -11.56 6.59 13.07
N PRO A 28 -12.60 6.70 13.90
CA PRO A 28 -13.84 7.36 13.50
C PRO A 28 -13.56 8.76 12.95
N TYR A 29 -14.45 9.23 12.07
CA TYR A 29 -14.44 10.62 11.66
C TYR A 29 -14.93 11.49 12.83
N GLU A 30 -14.13 12.47 13.24
CA GLU A 30 -14.49 13.42 14.30
C GLU A 30 -14.97 14.73 13.64
N VAL A 31 -16.22 15.13 13.91
CA VAL A 31 -16.81 16.37 13.39
C VAL A 31 -16.08 17.58 13.98
N GLY A 32 -15.63 18.50 13.12
CA GLY A 32 -14.93 19.73 13.52
C GLY A 32 -13.42 19.72 13.31
N LEU A 33 -12.83 18.60 12.87
CA LEU A 33 -11.47 18.56 12.34
C LEU A 33 -11.46 18.78 10.82
N ASP A 34 -10.49 19.56 10.33
CA ASP A 34 -10.20 19.64 8.88
C ASP A 34 -9.37 18.41 8.45
N GLY A 35 -9.96 17.22 8.59
CA GLY A 35 -9.36 15.93 8.27
C GLY A 35 -9.42 14.87 9.38
N PHE A 36 -8.79 13.73 9.15
CA PHE A 36 -8.69 12.67 10.16
C PHE A 36 -7.55 12.96 11.14
N LYS A 37 -7.78 12.65 12.41
CA LYS A 37 -6.79 12.78 13.50
C LYS A 37 -5.47 12.04 13.23
N ASN A 38 -5.56 10.90 12.54
CA ASN A 38 -4.43 10.03 12.17
C ASN A 38 -3.75 10.41 10.84
N TYR A 39 -4.09 11.57 10.23
CA TYR A 39 -3.59 11.94 8.90
C TYR A 39 -2.06 11.87 8.79
N LYS A 40 -1.35 12.35 9.80
CA LYS A 40 0.13 12.36 9.81
C LYS A 40 0.71 10.95 9.78
N GLU A 41 0.18 10.06 10.59
CA GLU A 41 0.62 8.66 10.70
C GLU A 41 0.33 7.90 9.39
N LYS A 42 -0.86 8.11 8.80
CA LYS A 42 -1.20 7.56 7.49
C LYS A 42 -0.26 8.07 6.39
N LYS A 43 0.04 9.37 6.38
CA LYS A 43 0.97 9.97 5.40
C LYS A 43 2.38 9.39 5.52
N GLU A 44 2.87 9.16 6.72
CA GLU A 44 4.17 8.53 6.97
C GLU A 44 4.18 7.07 6.48
N LEU A 45 3.13 6.30 6.76
CA LEU A 45 2.98 4.93 6.24
C LEU A 45 2.95 4.86 4.72
N THR A 46 2.17 5.74 4.06
CA THR A 46 2.11 5.78 2.59
C THR A 46 3.47 6.14 2.01
N SER A 47 4.17 7.12 2.62
CA SER A 47 5.51 7.54 2.17
C SER A 47 6.54 6.41 2.29
N LYS A 48 6.49 5.64 3.39
CA LYS A 48 7.33 4.45 3.59
C LYS A 48 7.04 3.37 2.54
N MET A 49 5.77 3.04 2.34
CA MET A 49 5.34 2.04 1.33
C MET A 49 5.84 2.42 -0.07
N LEU A 50 5.70 3.69 -0.48
CA LEU A 50 6.18 4.17 -1.77
C LEU A 50 7.72 4.06 -1.89
N SER A 51 8.45 4.35 -0.81
CA SER A 51 9.90 4.17 -0.77
C SER A 51 10.29 2.70 -0.97
N ASP A 52 9.64 1.78 -0.27
CA ASP A 52 9.89 0.35 -0.37
C ASP A 52 9.60 -0.19 -1.78
N VAL A 53 8.48 0.24 -2.38
CA VAL A 53 8.13 -0.10 -3.78
C VAL A 53 9.19 0.43 -4.75
N ASN A 54 9.66 1.67 -4.58
CA ASN A 54 10.71 2.24 -5.42
C ASN A 54 12.04 1.51 -5.30
N ASN A 55 12.40 1.04 -4.10
CA ASN A 55 13.59 0.24 -3.89
C ASN A 55 13.51 -1.11 -4.62
N ILE A 56 12.33 -1.75 -4.64
CA ILE A 56 12.10 -2.97 -5.42
C ILE A 56 12.21 -2.69 -6.93
N LYS A 57 11.58 -1.62 -7.43
CA LYS A 57 11.68 -1.22 -8.85
C LYS A 57 13.13 -1.04 -9.29
N LYS A 58 13.95 -0.34 -8.49
CA LYS A 58 15.38 -0.16 -8.73
C LYS A 58 16.15 -1.48 -8.71
N LYS A 59 15.89 -2.34 -7.72
CA LYS A 59 16.58 -3.63 -7.55
C LYS A 59 16.40 -4.56 -8.75
N TYR A 60 15.19 -4.60 -9.32
CA TYR A 60 14.86 -5.49 -10.44
C TYR A 60 14.89 -4.78 -11.80
N ASN A 61 15.29 -3.50 -11.86
CA ASN A 61 15.29 -2.67 -13.06
C ASN A 61 13.94 -2.66 -13.80
N ILE A 62 12.85 -2.48 -13.05
CA ILE A 62 11.48 -2.47 -13.58
C ILE A 62 10.96 -1.04 -13.60
N GLU A 63 10.75 -0.50 -14.80
CA GLU A 63 10.17 0.82 -15.00
C GLU A 63 8.64 0.77 -14.99
N ASN A 64 8.06 -0.25 -15.63
CA ASN A 64 6.62 -0.37 -15.82
C ASN A 64 6.03 -1.46 -14.94
N LEU A 65 5.40 -1.03 -13.85
CA LEU A 65 4.62 -1.91 -12.99
C LEU A 65 3.15 -1.70 -13.31
N GLU A 66 2.53 -2.65 -14.01
CA GLU A 66 1.11 -2.62 -14.30
C GLU A 66 0.33 -3.08 -13.07
N ILE A 67 0.11 -2.16 -12.14
CA ILE A 67 -0.90 -2.32 -11.08
C ILE A 67 -1.91 -1.20 -11.26
N SER A 68 -3.13 -1.57 -11.63
CA SER A 68 -4.23 -0.62 -11.77
C SER A 68 -4.84 -0.31 -10.40
N ALA A 69 -5.55 0.81 -10.31
CA ALA A 69 -6.36 1.12 -9.13
C ALA A 69 -7.42 0.04 -8.84
N LYS A 70 -7.92 -0.64 -9.90
CA LYS A 70 -8.86 -1.75 -9.76
C LYS A 70 -8.22 -2.96 -9.07
N ASP A 71 -6.98 -3.29 -9.41
CA ASP A 71 -6.26 -4.41 -8.79
C ASP A 71 -6.03 -4.15 -7.29
N LEU A 72 -5.65 -2.92 -6.94
CA LEU A 72 -5.48 -2.50 -5.55
C LEU A 72 -6.80 -2.61 -4.77
N PHE A 73 -7.90 -2.13 -5.35
CA PHE A 73 -9.22 -2.20 -4.73
C PHE A 73 -9.70 -3.64 -4.52
N GLU A 74 -9.58 -4.50 -5.54
CA GLU A 74 -9.95 -5.92 -5.42
C GLU A 74 -9.09 -6.65 -4.38
N PHE A 75 -7.80 -6.32 -4.30
CA PHE A 75 -6.90 -6.87 -3.29
C PHE A 75 -7.31 -6.48 -1.88
N GLU A 76 -7.56 -5.18 -1.63
CA GLU A 76 -8.01 -4.70 -0.32
C GLU A 76 -9.34 -5.32 0.07
N LYS A 77 -10.29 -5.39 -0.86
CA LYS A 77 -11.58 -6.03 -0.66
C LYS A 77 -11.40 -7.49 -0.23
N LYS A 78 -10.62 -8.29 -0.97
CA LYS A 78 -10.33 -9.70 -0.61
C LYS A 78 -9.57 -9.85 0.70
N LEU A 79 -8.73 -8.88 1.07
CA LEU A 79 -7.95 -8.91 2.31
C LEU A 79 -8.83 -8.70 3.56
N PHE A 80 -9.91 -7.92 3.42
CA PHE A 80 -10.79 -7.55 4.54
C PHE A 80 -12.21 -8.12 4.46
N GLU A 81 -12.60 -8.75 3.36
CA GLU A 81 -13.79 -9.61 3.31
C GLU A 81 -13.59 -10.80 4.25
N LYS A 82 -14.52 -10.94 5.21
CA LYS A 82 -14.61 -12.07 6.15
C LYS A 82 -15.45 -13.19 5.55
#